data_AF-A0A0D0D7I7-F1
#
_entry.id   AF-A0A0D0D7I7-F1
#
_cell.length_a   1.000
_cell.length_b   1.000
_cell.length_c   1.000
_cell.angle_alpha   90.00
_cell.angle_beta   90.00
_cell.angle_gamma   90.00
#
_symmetry.space_group_name_H-M   'P 1'
#
loop_
_entity.id
_entity.type
_entity.pdbx_description
1 polymer ?
#
loop_
_entity_poly.entity_id
_entity_poly.type
_entity_poly.pdbx_seq_one_letter_code
_entity_poly.pdbx_strand_id
1 'polypeptide(L)' 'MSSQQSHVSTTYQEYNGMLSFTTDAWTSPNHHVFMAFSVHLEHKGVPLSMPLDIVEVAAVSITHT' A
#
# COMPACT_ATOMS: atom_id res chain seq x y z
N MET A 1 13.66 -5.54 -9.87
CA MET A 1 12.38 -5.00 -10.38
C MET A 1 11.44 -6.18 -10.53
N SER A 2 10.51 -6.34 -9.58
CA SER A 2 9.60 -7.48 -9.52
C SER A 2 8.54 -7.35 -10.62
N SER A 3 8.40 -8.37 -11.46
CA SER A 3 7.54 -8.42 -12.65
C SER A 3 6.03 -8.31 -12.38
N GLN A 4 5.60 -8.21 -11.12
CA GLN A 4 4.19 -8.14 -10.72
C GLN A 4 3.63 -6.70 -10.73
N GLN A 5 4.47 -5.67 -10.59
CA GLN A 5 3.99 -4.28 -10.50
C GLN A 5 3.51 -3.72 -11.85
N SER A 6 4.09 -4.17 -12.97
CA SER A 6 3.81 -3.59 -14.29
C SER A 6 2.44 -3.94 -14.85
N HIS A 7 1.87 -5.10 -14.49
CA HIS A 7 0.54 -5.49 -14.98
C HIS A 7 -0.58 -4.77 -14.21
N VAL A 8 -0.35 -4.55 -12.92
CA VAL A 8 -1.32 -3.95 -12.00
C VAL A 8 -1.42 -2.43 -12.20
N SER A 9 -0.34 -1.75 -12.60
CA SER A 9 -0.38 -0.30 -12.84
C SER A 9 -1.26 0.10 -14.03
N THR A 10 -1.23 -0.68 -15.12
CA THR A 10 -2.05 -0.41 -16.31
C THR A 10 -3.54 -0.54 -15.98
N THR A 11 -3.93 -1.54 -15.19
CA THR A 11 -5.33 -1.75 -14.79
C THR A 11 -5.89 -0.61 -13.93
N TYR A 12 -5.11 -0.06 -12.98
CA TYR A 12 -5.57 1.08 -12.18
C TYR A 12 -5.56 2.41 -12.93
N GLN A 13 -4.65 2.61 -13.90
CA GLN A 13 -4.62 3.80 -14.74
C GLN A 13 -5.83 3.90 -15.69
N GLU A 14 -6.33 2.76 -16.15
CA GLU A 14 -7.50 2.68 -17.06
C GLU A 14 -8.83 2.62 -16.32
N TYR A 15 -8.82 2.56 -14.97
CA TYR A 15 -10.03 2.45 -14.19
C TYR A 15 -10.76 3.80 -14.11
N ASN A 16 -11.98 3.83 -14.65
CA ASN A 16 -12.79 5.05 -14.80
C ASN A 16 -13.59 5.44 -13.53
N GLY A 17 -13.41 4.72 -12.41
CA GLY A 17 -14.08 5.00 -11.15
C GLY A 17 -13.17 5.71 -10.14
N MET A 18 -13.70 6.01 -8.95
CA MET A 18 -12.92 6.62 -7.89
C MET A 18 -11.97 5.61 -7.24
N LEU A 19 -10.69 5.97 -7.16
CA LEU A 19 -9.67 5.25 -6.41
C LEU A 19 -9.33 6.03 -5.15
N SER A 20 -9.33 5.36 -4.00
CA SER A 20 -8.85 5.92 -2.74
C SER A 20 -7.62 5.13 -2.29
N PHE A 21 -6.54 5.83 -1.98
CA PHE A 21 -5.31 5.20 -1.52
C PHE A 21 -5.17 5.38 -0.01
N THR A 22 -4.75 4.32 0.68
CA THR A 22 -4.50 4.36 2.13
C THR A 22 -3.12 3.82 2.44
N THR A 23 -2.48 4.46 3.40
CA THR A 23 -1.22 4.00 3.99
C THR A 23 -1.49 3.62 5.43
N ASP A 24 -1.11 2.40 5.81
CA ASP A 24 -1.16 1.93 7.20
C ASP A 24 0.27 1.61 7.64
N ALA A 25 0.66 2.05 8.83
CA ALA A 25 2.01 1.85 9.36
C ALA A 25 1.94 1.30 10.77
N TRP A 26 2.66 0.21 11.01
CA TRP A 26 2.70 -0.46 12.30
C TRP A 26 4.10 -0.95 12.65
N THR A 27 4.35 -1.14 13.94
CA THR A 27 5.53 -1.86 14.42
C THR A 27 5.12 -3.28 14.78
N SER A 28 5.75 -4.27 14.19
CA SER A 28 5.51 -5.68 14.51
C SER A 28 6.16 -6.07 15.84
N PRO A 29 5.75 -7.19 16.47
CA PRO A 29 6.32 -7.63 17.75
C PRO A 29 7.83 -7.86 17.76
N ASN A 30 8.47 -8.03 16.60
CA ASN A 30 9.92 -8.16 16.45
C ASN A 30 10.66 -6.82 16.29
N HIS A 31 10.00 -5.68 16.55
CA HIS A 31 10.56 -4.32 16.45
C HIS A 31 10.85 -3.82 15.02
N HIS A 32 10.34 -4.52 14.00
CA HIS A 32 10.42 -4.03 12.63
C HIS A 32 9.23 -3.09 12.34
N VAL A 33 9.50 -1.99 11.64
CA VAL A 33 8.45 -1.04 11.23
C VAL A 33 8.02 -1.39 9.82
N PHE A 34 6.72 -1.56 9.62
CA PHE A 34 6.14 -1.86 8.32
C PHE A 34 5.19 -0.75 7.88
N MET A 35 5.08 -0.59 6.57
CA MET A 35 4.12 0.29 5.92
C MET A 35 3.42 -0.47 4.79
N ALA A 36 2.10 -0.59 4.87
CA ALA A 36 1.27 -1.11 3.79
C ALA A 36 0.70 0.04 2.96
N PHE A 37 0.71 -0.14 1.64
CA PHE A 37 -0.05 0.67 0.70
C PHE A 37 -1.23 -0.14 0.21
N SER A 38 -2.42 0.44 0.22
CA SER A 38 -3.62 -0.21 -0.31
C SER A 38 -4.41 0.74 -1.19
N VAL A 39 -5.15 0.17 -2.14
CA VAL A 39 -6.14 0.88 -2.96
C VAL A 39 -7.53 0.36 -2.65
N HIS A 40 -8.47 1.29 -2.56
CA HIS A 40 -9.89 1.03 -2.37
C HIS A 40 -10.65 1.58 -3.58
N LEU A 41 -11.56 0.78 -4.11
CA LEU A 41 -12.36 1.11 -5.28
C LEU A 41 -13.73 0.45 -5.21
N GLU A 42 -14.69 0.95 -5.98
CA GLU A 42 -16.01 0.31 -6.10
C GLU A 42 -16.12 -0.45 -7.42
N HIS A 43 -16.32 -1.77 -7.37
CA HIS A 43 -16.59 -2.54 -8.58
C HIS A 43 -18.03 -3.03 -8.57
N LYS A 44 -18.87 -2.45 -9.45
CA LYS A 44 -20.28 -2.84 -9.61
C LYS A 44 -21.09 -2.72 -8.30
N GLY A 45 -20.94 -1.61 -7.56
CA GLY A 45 -21.62 -1.42 -6.28
C GLY A 45 -20.97 -2.13 -5.10
N VAL A 46 -19.88 -2.88 -5.30
CA VAL A 46 -19.19 -3.61 -4.24
C VAL A 46 -17.86 -2.92 -3.91
N PRO A 47 -17.63 -2.49 -2.65
CA PRO A 47 -16.34 -1.96 -2.25
C PRO A 47 -15.28 -3.07 -2.24
N LEU A 48 -14.16 -2.79 -2.89
CA LEU A 48 -12.98 -3.65 -2.95
C LEU A 48 -11.81 -2.91 -2.31
N SER A 49 -11.03 -3.64 -1.52
CA SER A 49 -9.77 -3.17 -0.94
C SER A 49 -8.67 -4.16 -1.29
N MET A 50 -7.56 -3.65 -1.81
CA MET A 50 -6.43 -4.46 -2.26
C MET A 50 -5.11 -3.88 -1.74
N PRO A 51 -4.29 -4.66 -1.02
CA PRO A 51 -2.93 -4.25 -0.70
C PRO A 51 -2.08 -4.26 -1.98
N LEU A 52 -1.36 -3.16 -2.20
CA LEU A 52 -0.45 -2.99 -3.34
C LEU A 52 0.95 -3.47 -3.01
N ASP A 53 1.45 -3.06 -1.83
CA ASP A 53 2.77 -3.44 -1.35
C ASP A 53 2.82 -3.31 0.18
N ILE A 54 3.73 -4.06 0.79
CA ILE A 54 4.08 -3.96 2.20
C ILE A 54 5.59 -3.86 2.28
N VAL A 55 6.08 -2.71 2.73
CA VAL A 55 7.51 -2.45 2.83
C VAL A 55 7.94 -2.38 4.28
N GLU A 56 9.10 -2.94 4.58
CA GLU A 56 9.79 -2.68 5.84
C GLU A 56 10.48 -1.31 5.74
N VAL A 57 10.24 -0.45 6.72
CA VAL A 57 10.76 0.91 6.78
C VAL A 57 11.92 0.97 7.76
N ALA A 58 12.95 1.75 7.43
CA ALA A 58 14.05 2.02 8.36
C ALA A 58 13.50 2.61 9.67
N ALA A 59 13.97 2.09 10.80
CA ALA A 59 13.61 2.62 12.10
C ALA A 59 14.10 4.08 12.22
N VAL A 60 13.17 4.99 12.54
CA VAL A 60 13.53 6.36 12.91
C VAL A 60 14.17 6.32 14.30
N SER A 61 15.48 6.50 14.37
CA SER A 61 16.17 6.82 15.62
C SER A 61 16.15 8.33 15.81
N ILE A 62 15.37 8.81 16.78
CA ILE A 62 15.50 10.20 17.22
C ILE A 62 16.76 10.26 18.09
N THR A 63 17.88 10.64 17.50
CA THR A 63 19.09 10.92 18.28
C THR A 63 18.85 12.23 19.03
N HIS A 64 18.56 12.17 20.33
CA HIS A 64 18.64 13.36 21.18
C HIS A 64 20.09 13.88 21.15
N THR A 65 20.28 15.03 20.51
CA THR A 65 21.46 15.91 20.71
C THR A 65 21.31 16.73 21.97
#